data_AF-A0A2T3JNA7-F1
#
_entry.id   AF-A0A2T3JNA7-F1
#
_cell.length_a   1.000
_cell.length_b   1.000
_cell.length_c   1.000
_cell.angle_alpha   90.00
_cell.angle_beta   90.00
_cell.angle_gamma   90.00
#
_symmetry.space_group_name_H-M   'P 1'
#
loop_
_entity.id
_entity.type
_entity.pdbx_description
1 polymer ?
#
loop_
_entity_poly.entity_id
_entity_poly.type
_entity_poly.pdbx_seq_one_letter_code
_entity_poly.pdbx_strand_id
1 'polypeptide(L)' 'MAQAQHPIIKVFKILHIIGLVLFLAGTISLFMTDIGQNVTGMVVISSLIGLGLVLISPFPIALVFQWANNNK' A
#
# COMPACT_ATOMS: atom_id res chain seq x y z
N MET A 1 -17.00 12.15 -19.51
CA MET A 1 -16.86 10.79 -18.95
C MET A 1 -17.01 10.91 -17.44
N ALA A 2 -18.24 10.80 -16.95
CA ALA A 2 -18.55 11.06 -15.56
C ALA A 2 -18.10 9.88 -14.71
N GLN A 3 -17.03 10.08 -13.93
CA GLN A 3 -16.69 9.17 -12.85
C GLN A 3 -17.84 9.15 -11.84
N ALA A 4 -18.73 8.17 -11.95
CA ALA A 4 -19.51 7.71 -10.80
C ALA A 4 -18.53 7.08 -9.81
N GLN A 5 -17.85 7.98 -9.09
CA GLN A 5 -16.80 7.66 -8.16
C GLN A 5 -17.45 7.03 -6.93
N HIS A 6 -17.56 5.70 -6.94
CA HIS A 6 -17.97 4.96 -5.75
C HIS A 6 -17.07 5.38 -4.57
N PRO A 7 -17.65 5.76 -3.42
CA PRO A 7 -16.89 6.27 -2.27
C PRO A 7 -15.77 5.30 -1.84
N ILE A 8 -15.96 4.00 -2.07
CA ILE A 8 -14.99 2.93 -1.78
C ILE A 8 -13.66 3.07 -2.56
N ILE A 9 -13.69 3.56 -3.80
CA ILE A 9 -12.48 3.65 -4.64
C ILE A 9 -11.55 4.76 -4.12
N LYS A 10 -12.12 5.85 -3.61
CA LYS A 10 -11.36 6.89 -2.93
C LYS A 10 -10.66 6.35 -1.68
N VAL A 11 -11.35 5.53 -0.88
CA VAL A 11 -10.77 4.89 0.29
C VAL A 11 -9.59 4.01 -0.10
N PHE A 12 -9.74 3.15 -1.12
CA PHE A 12 -8.64 2.31 -1.60
C PHE A 12 -7.47 3.12 -2.14
N LYS A 13 -7.72 4.25 -2.83
CA LYS A 13 -6.65 5.13 -3.29
C LYS A 13 -5.84 5.72 -2.13
N ILE A 14 -6.52 6.19 -1.07
CA ILE A 14 -5.87 6.70 0.13
C ILE A 14 -5.05 5.58 0.81
N LEU A 15 -5.65 4.41 0.96
CA LEU A 15 -5.00 3.24 1.56
C LEU A 15 -3.75 2.81 0.79
N HIS A 16 -3.80 2.87 -0.54
CA HIS A 16 -2.65 2.57 -1.40
C HIS A 16 -1.52 3.57 -1.22
N ILE A 17 -1.83 4.87 -1.11
CA ILE A 17 -0.82 5.91 -0.85
C ILE A 17 -0.17 5.69 0.53
N ILE A 18 -0.97 5.41 1.57
CA ILE A 18 -0.45 5.08 2.91
C ILE A 18 0.44 3.83 2.84
N GLY A 19 0.00 2.79 2.12
CA GLY A 19 0.77 1.57 1.90
C GLY A 19 2.11 1.83 1.21
N LEU A 20 2.14 2.70 0.19
CA LEU A 20 3.38 3.11 -0.49
C LEU A 20 4.32 3.85 0.45
N VAL A 21 3.82 4.74 1.30
CA VAL A 21 4.65 5.46 2.29
C VAL A 21 5.25 4.47 3.29
N LEU A 22 4.46 3.53 3.81
CA LEU A 22 4.93 2.50 4.75
C LEU A 22 5.97 1.57 4.10
N PHE A 23 5.70 1.11 2.88
CA PHE A 23 6.61 0.26 2.13
C PHE A 23 7.94 0.99 1.87
N LEU A 24 7.89 2.24 1.40
CA LEU A 24 9.08 3.03 1.12
C LEU A 24 9.89 3.30 2.39
N ALA A 25 9.21 3.67 3.50
CA ALA A 25 9.85 3.86 4.79
C ALA A 25 10.54 2.58 5.29
N GLY A 26 9.84 1.44 5.26
CA GLY A 26 10.42 0.15 5.65
C GLY A 26 11.61 -0.26 4.76
N THR A 27 11.53 0.00 3.46
CA THR A 27 12.62 -0.29 2.51
C THR A 27 13.83 0.60 2.76
N ILE A 28 13.63 1.90 3.02
CA ILE A 28 14.72 2.81 3.40
C ILE A 28 15.36 2.36 4.72
N SER A 29 14.54 2.03 5.73
CA SER A 29 15.03 1.53 7.02
C SER A 29 15.79 0.21 6.91
N LEU A 30 15.47 -0.64 5.94
CA LEU A 30 16.22 -1.88 5.68
C LEU A 30 17.69 -1.61 5.31
N PHE A 31 17.98 -0.50 4.61
CA PHE A 31 19.33 -0.09 4.26
C PHE A 31 20.06 0.66 5.39
N MET A 32 19.36 1.01 6.48
CA MET A 32 19.96 1.62 7.66
C MET A 32 20.41 0.54 8.63
N THR A 33 21.69 0.16 8.53
CA THR A 33 22.26 -1.00 9.23
C THR A 33 22.01 -0.95 10.74
N ASP A 34 22.12 0.20 11.39
CA ASP A 34 21.95 0.33 12.85
C ASP A 34 20.55 -0.09 13.34
N ILE A 35 19.53 0.13 12.53
CA ILE A 35 18.14 -0.23 12.85
C ILE A 35 17.92 -1.74 12.64
N GLY A 36 18.55 -2.32 11.62
CA GLY A 36 18.40 -3.74 11.28
C GLY A 36 19.14 -4.71 12.19
N GLN A 37 20.07 -4.25 13.03
CA GLN A 37 20.92 -5.11 13.87
C GLN A 37 20.30 -5.51 15.22
N ASN A 38 19.12 -5.00 15.56
CA ASN A 38 18.38 -5.43 16.74
C ASN A 38 17.02 -6.05 16.37
N VAL A 39 16.54 -6.98 17.21
CA VAL A 39 15.30 -7.74 16.95
C VAL A 39 14.10 -6.81 16.82
N THR A 40 14.02 -5.76 17.64
CA THR A 40 12.93 -4.78 17.59
C THR A 40 12.88 -4.07 16.24
N GLY A 41 14.02 -3.60 15.73
CA GLY A 41 14.11 -2.92 14.44
C GLY A 41 13.83 -3.86 13.27
N MET A 42 14.28 -5.12 13.34
CA MET A 42 13.89 -6.16 12.37
C MET A 42 12.36 -6.34 12.30
N VAL A 43 11.68 -6.41 13.44
CA VAL A 43 10.21 -6.52 13.50
C VAL A 43 9.53 -5.29 12.93
N VAL A 44 10.02 -4.08 13.26
CA VAL A 44 9.48 -2.82 12.74
C VAL A 44 9.63 -2.76 11.22
N ILE A 45 10.82 -3.02 10.68
CA ILE A 45 11.08 -3.03 9.23
C ILE A 45 10.17 -4.04 8.53
N SER A 46 10.11 -5.27 9.04
CA SER A 46 9.27 -6.33 8.47
C SER A 46 7.79 -5.97 8.49
N SER A 47 7.33 -5.34 9.57
CA SER A 47 5.93 -4.89 9.72
C SER A 47 5.61 -3.73 8.77
N LEU A 48 6.50 -2.76 8.63
CA LEU A 48 6.35 -1.63 7.68
C LEU A 48 6.23 -2.13 6.25
N ILE A 49 7.12 -3.02 5.82
CA ILE A 49 7.13 -3.60 4.47
C ILE A 49 5.88 -4.47 4.27
N GLY A 50 5.61 -5.40 5.20
CA GLY A 50 4.48 -6.33 5.09
C GLY A 50 3.13 -5.60 5.06
N LEU A 51 2.88 -4.71 6.01
CA LEU A 51 1.65 -3.91 6.03
C LEU A 51 1.57 -2.98 4.82
N GLY A 52 2.67 -2.34 4.44
CA GLY A 52 2.73 -1.49 3.25
C GLY A 52 2.23 -2.22 1.99
N LEU A 53 2.75 -3.43 1.73
CA LEU A 53 2.35 -4.26 0.60
C LEU A 53 0.88 -4.72 0.68
N VAL A 54 0.41 -5.10 1.87
CA VAL A 54 -1.01 -5.47 2.08
C VAL A 54 -1.93 -4.30 1.72
N LEU A 55 -1.61 -3.09 2.17
CA LEU A 55 -2.41 -1.88 1.92
C LEU A 55 -2.35 -1.41 0.46
N ILE A 56 -1.26 -1.70 -0.26
CA ILE A 56 -1.12 -1.40 -1.69
C ILE A 56 -2.06 -2.25 -2.55
N SER A 57 -2.26 -3.52 -2.18
CA SER A 57 -2.94 -4.53 -3.01
C SER A 57 -4.38 -4.20 -3.47
N PRO A 58 -5.30 -3.60 -2.68
CA PRO A 58 -6.72 -3.54 -3.05
C PRO A 58 -7.05 -2.51 -4.14
N PHE A 59 -6.25 -1.44 -4.26
CA PHE A 59 -6.55 -0.33 -5.19
C PHE A 59 -6.43 -0.72 -6.66
N PRO A 60 -5.33 -1.32 -7.14
CA PRO A 60 -5.23 -1.79 -8.53
C PRO A 60 -6.36 -2.76 -8.89
N ILE A 61 -6.71 -3.66 -7.97
CA ILE A 61 -7.78 -4.65 -8.16
C ILE A 61 -9.14 -3.95 -8.31
N ALA A 62 -9.42 -2.95 -7.47
CA ALA A 62 -10.64 -2.15 -7.59
C ALA A 62 -10.74 -1.39 -8.93
N LEU A 63 -9.61 -0.91 -9.47
CA LEU A 63 -9.56 -0.28 -10.80
C LEU A 63 -9.89 -1.28 -11.92
N VAL A 64 -9.36 -2.51 -11.83
CA VAL A 64 -9.68 -3.57 -12.81
C VAL A 64 -11.17 -3.90 -12.80
N PHE A 65 -11.79 -4.03 -11.62
CA PHE A 65 -13.24 -4.26 -11.51
C PHE A 65 -14.06 -3.09 -12.03
N GLN A 66 -13.67 -1.84 -11.70
CA GLN A 66 -14.34 -0.66 -12.24
C GLN A 66 -14.26 -0.63 -13.78
N TRP A 67 -13.09 -0.92 -14.34
CA TRP A 67 -12.92 -1.02 -15.78
C TRP A 67 -13.83 -2.09 -16.39
N ALA A 68 -13.86 -3.30 -15.83
CA ALA A 68 -14.70 -4.39 -16.32
C ALA A 68 -16.20 -4.05 -16.27
N ASN A 69 -16.64 -3.34 -15.22
CA ASN A 69 -18.03 -2.89 -15.10
C ASN A 69 -18.40 -1.81 -16.12
N ASN A 70 -17.46 -0.91 -16.46
CA ASN A 70 -17.70 0.17 -17.42
C ASN A 70 -17.64 -0.30 -18.89
N ASN A 71 -17.08 -1.48 -19.17
CA ASN A 71 -16.96 -2.05 -20.53
C ASN A 71 -17.96 -3.21 -20.77
N LYS A 72 -18.90 -3.42 -19.85
CA LYS A 72 -20.07 -4.29 -20.03
C LYS A 72 -21.20 -3.51 -20.70
#